data_AF-W7YA16-F1
#
_entry.id   AF-W7YA16-F1
#
_cell.length_a   1.000
_cell.length_b   1.000
_cell.length_c   1.000
_cell.angle_alpha   90.00
_cell.angle_beta   90.00
_cell.angle_gamma   90.00
#
_symmetry.space_group_name_H-M   'P 1'
#
loop_
_entity.id
_entity.type
_entity.pdbx_description
1 polymer ?
#
loop_
_entity_poly.entity_id
_entity_poly.type
_entity_poly.pdbx_seq_one_letter_code
_entity_poly.pdbx_strand_id
1 'polypeptide(L)'
;MKSFTSLLTLILILFLSTKVYADKAYMKYGKITQKEIDMTSCPIDSNASAVMLGAIGQTYFNIEQDKILMLTQRHIRIKVCGSKSILL
;
A
#
# COMPACT_ATOMS: atom_id res chain seq x y z
N MET A 1 -13.15 11.45 45.93
CA MET A 1 -12.68 12.04 44.64
C MET A 1 -11.54 11.27 43.95
N LYS A 2 -10.60 10.62 44.67
CA LYS A 2 -9.45 9.92 44.03
C LYS A 2 -9.82 8.75 43.09
N SER A 3 -10.94 8.05 43.35
CA SER A 3 -11.43 6.96 42.50
C SER A 3 -11.99 7.46 41.15
N PHE A 4 -12.71 8.59 41.16
CA PHE A 4 -13.26 9.19 39.94
C PHE A 4 -12.17 9.71 39.01
N THR A 5 -11.12 10.33 39.56
CA THR A 5 -9.94 10.74 38.78
C THR A 5 -9.20 9.55 38.18
N SER A 6 -9.10 8.43 38.92
CA SER A 6 -8.48 7.19 38.42
C SER A 6 -9.25 6.59 37.24
N LEU A 7 -10.59 6.55 37.34
CA LEU A 7 -11.47 6.08 36.28
C LEU A 7 -11.35 6.93 35.01
N LEU A 8 -11.26 8.26 35.17
CA LEU A 8 -11.08 9.19 34.07
C LEU A 8 -9.75 8.97 33.33
N THR A 9 -8.66 8.76 34.07
CA THR A 9 -7.34 8.43 33.49
C THR A 9 -7.35 7.10 32.74
N LEU A 10 -8.04 6.08 33.26
CA LEU A 10 -8.15 4.78 32.59
C LEU A 10 -8.88 4.89 31.25
N ILE A 11 -10.00 5.64 31.23
CA ILE A 11 -10.78 5.91 30.02
C ILE A 11 -9.92 6.65 28.98
N LEU A 12 -9.14 7.65 29.41
CA LEU A 12 -8.26 8.40 28.52
C LEU A 12 -7.20 7.50 27.86
N ILE A 13 -6.60 6.57 28.62
CA ILE A 13 -5.60 5.62 28.12
C ILE A 13 -6.21 4.65 27.09
N LEU A 14 -7.45 4.19 27.31
CA LEU A 14 -8.17 3.33 26.36
C LEU A 14 -8.39 4.02 25.01
N PHE A 15 -8.77 5.31 25.00
CA PHE A 15 -8.99 6.05 23.74
C PHE A 15 -7.71 6.32 22.93
N LEU A 16 -6.57 6.47 23.59
CA LEU A 16 -5.26 6.68 22.94
C LEU A 16 -4.82 5.47 22.09
N SER A 17 -5.29 4.26 22.39
CA SER A 17 -4.94 3.02 21.66
C SER A 17 -5.62 2.85 20.29
N THR A 18 -6.64 3.65 19.97
CA THR A 18 -7.51 3.43 18.79
C THR A 18 -6.93 3.90 17.45
N LYS A 19 -5.77 4.56 17.44
CA LYS A 19 -5.25 5.26 16.24
C LYS A 19 -4.10 4.56 15.51
N VAL A 20 -3.67 3.38 15.95
CA VAL A 20 -2.43 2.76 15.44
C VAL A 20 -2.60 1.94 14.14
N TYR A 21 -3.83 1.58 13.73
CA TYR A 21 -4.04 0.58 12.65
C TYR A 21 -4.49 1.10 11.29
N ALA A 22 -4.34 2.40 11.00
CA ALA A 22 -4.67 2.96 9.68
C ALA A 22 -3.41 3.36 8.91
N ASP A 23 -2.44 2.44 8.82
CA ASP A 23 -1.31 2.66 7.92
C ASP A 23 -1.86 2.63 6.49
N LYS A 24 -1.82 3.78 5.82
CA LYS A 24 -2.37 3.92 4.48
C LYS A 24 -1.51 3.05 3.57
N ALA A 25 -2.05 1.93 3.10
CA ALA A 25 -1.39 1.11 2.10
C ALA A 25 -0.79 2.03 1.03
N TYR A 26 0.53 1.89 0.80
CA TYR A 26 1.30 2.70 -0.16
C TYR A 26 0.60 2.82 -1.51
N MET A 27 -0.17 1.78 -1.87
CA MET A 27 -0.98 1.72 -3.07
C MET A 27 -2.37 1.17 -2.72
N LYS A 28 -3.43 1.94 -3.03
CA LYS A 28 -4.81 1.45 -2.89
C LYS A 28 -5.21 0.63 -4.12
N TYR A 29 -5.73 -0.57 -3.88
CA TYR A 29 -6.33 -1.39 -4.93
C TYR A 29 -7.57 -0.67 -5.51
N GLY A 30 -7.72 -0.69 -6.83
CA GLY A 30 -8.87 -0.12 -7.54
C GLY A 30 -8.95 1.41 -7.64
N LYS A 31 -8.12 2.17 -6.90
CA LYS A 31 -8.09 3.63 -7.01
C LYS A 31 -6.90 4.07 -7.87
N ILE A 32 -7.22 4.64 -9.03
CA ILE A 32 -6.27 5.27 -9.96
C ILE A 32 -6.57 6.77 -9.95
N THR A 33 -5.54 7.61 -9.84
CA THR A 33 -5.76 9.07 -9.87
C THR A 33 -5.94 9.55 -11.30
N GLN A 34 -6.71 10.63 -11.51
CA GLN A 34 -6.88 11.21 -12.85
C GLN A 34 -5.52 11.63 -13.44
N LYS A 35 -4.60 12.11 -12.60
CA LYS A 35 -3.21 12.41 -12.98
C LYS A 35 -2.46 11.20 -13.55
N GLU A 36 -2.67 10.00 -13.00
CA GLU A 36 -2.07 8.76 -13.52
C GLU A 36 -2.71 8.34 -14.85
N ILE A 37 -3.99 8.62 -15.05
CA ILE A 37 -4.71 8.35 -16.31
C ILE A 37 -4.19 9.25 -17.42
N ASP A 38 -4.10 10.55 -17.13
CA ASP A 38 -3.71 11.62 -18.05
C ASP A 38 -2.19 11.67 -18.31
N MET A 39 -1.41 10.82 -17.64
CA MET A 39 0.03 10.75 -17.83
C MET A 39 0.38 10.19 -19.21
N THR A 40 0.94 11.05 -20.08
CA THR A 40 1.29 10.71 -21.47
C THR A 40 2.76 10.33 -21.67
N SER A 41 3.64 10.75 -20.75
CA SER A 41 5.08 10.46 -20.78
C SER A 41 5.56 10.08 -19.38
N CYS A 42 6.62 9.27 -19.33
CA CYS A 42 7.24 8.88 -18.08
C CYS A 42 8.06 10.07 -17.52
N PRO A 43 7.89 10.45 -16.24
CA PRO A 43 8.57 11.60 -15.66
C PRO A 43 10.07 11.39 -15.41
N ILE A 44 10.53 10.13 -15.33
CA ILE A 44 11.94 9.78 -15.09
C ILE A 44 12.74 9.75 -16.39
N ASP A 45 12.14 9.20 -17.45
CA ASP A 45 12.72 9.11 -18.79
C ASP A 45 11.62 9.36 -19.81
N SER A 46 11.68 10.50 -20.49
CA SER A 46 10.66 10.89 -21.47
C SER A 46 10.59 9.96 -22.68
N ASN A 47 11.64 9.16 -22.92
CA ASN A 47 11.66 8.16 -23.99
C ASN A 47 11.12 6.80 -23.54
N ALA A 48 10.88 6.60 -22.24
CA ALA A 48 10.38 5.32 -21.72
C ALA A 48 8.93 5.06 -22.16
N SER A 49 8.70 3.89 -22.72
CA SER A 49 7.37 3.48 -23.23
C SER A 49 6.39 3.08 -22.13
N ALA A 50 6.82 3.01 -20.87
CA ALA A 50 5.96 2.69 -19.74
C ALA A 50 6.52 3.26 -18.43
N VAL A 51 5.63 3.47 -17.46
CA VAL A 51 5.94 3.92 -16.12
C VAL A 51 5.29 3.00 -15.09
N MET A 52 6.07 2.61 -14.08
CA MET A 52 5.58 1.85 -12.93
C MET A 52 4.90 2.84 -11.97
N LEU A 53 3.58 2.69 -11.80
CA LEU A 53 2.78 3.55 -10.92
C LEU A 53 2.88 3.11 -9.46
N GLY A 54 3.17 1.84 -9.22
CA GLY A 54 3.36 1.30 -7.88
C GLY A 54 3.64 -0.19 -7.92
N ALA A 55 4.33 -0.65 -6.88
CA ALA A 55 4.58 -2.07 -6.64
C ALA A 55 4.36 -2.36 -5.15
N ILE A 56 3.54 -3.36 -4.85
CA ILE A 56 3.34 -3.88 -3.50
C ILE A 56 3.51 -5.38 -3.53
N GLY A 57 4.15 -5.93 -2.50
CA GLY A 57 4.34 -7.36 -2.40
C GLY A 57 4.27 -7.84 -0.96
N GLN A 58 3.90 -9.10 -0.82
CA GLN A 58 3.91 -9.81 0.46
C GLN A 58 4.73 -11.08 0.28
N THR A 59 5.62 -11.32 1.23
CA THR A 59 6.45 -12.52 1.26
C THR A 59 6.07 -13.34 2.48
N TYR A 60 5.84 -14.63 2.27
CA TYR A 60 5.49 -15.58 3.32
C TYR A 60 6.42 -16.78 3.23
N PHE A 61 6.71 -17.38 4.38
CA PHE A 61 7.38 -18.68 4.42
C PHE A 61 6.32 -19.76 4.59
N ASN A 62 6.23 -20.67 3.62
CA ASN A 62 5.45 -21.90 3.74
C ASN A 62 6.40 -22.99 4.25
N ILE A 63 6.18 -23.43 5.49
CA ILE A 63 6.97 -24.48 6.14
C ILE A 63 6.18 -25.78 6.04
N GLU A 64 6.64 -26.67 5.18
CA GLU A 64 6.19 -28.06 5.07
C GLU A 64 7.17 -28.96 5.84
N GLN A 65 6.76 -30.21 6.12
CA GLN A 65 7.46 -31.12 7.04
C GLN A 65 8.99 -31.19 6.84
N ASP A 66 9.47 -31.20 5.59
CA ASP A 66 10.90 -31.23 5.27
C ASP A 66 11.37 -30.05 4.39
N LYS A 67 10.53 -29.02 4.20
CA LYS A 67 10.84 -27.93 3.25
C LYS A 67 10.39 -26.57 3.78
N ILE A 68 11.25 -25.57 3.60
CA ILE A 68 10.88 -24.17 3.79
C ILE A 68 10.85 -23.52 2.41
N LEU A 69 9.65 -23.12 1.98
CA LEU A 69 9.41 -22.41 0.72
C LEU A 69 9.19 -20.94 1.01
N MET A 70 9.94 -20.07 0.34
CA MET A 70 9.69 -18.63 0.36
C MET A 70 8.77 -18.27 -0.82
N LEU A 71 7.56 -17.82 -0.52
CA LEU A 71 6.56 -17.39 -1.49
C LEU A 71 6.47 -15.87 -1.49
N THR A 72 6.68 -15.26 -2.64
CA THR A 72 6.51 -13.81 -2.81
C THR A 72 5.38 -13.54 -3.79
N GLN A 73 4.31 -12.92 -3.30
CA GLN A 73 3.24 -12.39 -4.14
C GLN A 73 3.50 -10.91 -4.39
N ARG A 74 3.52 -10.50 -5.66
CA ARG A 74 3.72 -9.10 -6.06
C ARG A 74 2.59 -8.62 -6.96
N HIS A 75 2.13 -7.41 -6.70
CA HIS A 75 1.20 -6.64 -7.52
C HIS A 75 1.94 -5.41 -8.01
N ILE A 76 2.09 -5.29 -9.33
CA ILE A 76 2.77 -4.17 -9.98
C ILE A 76 1.75 -3.52 -10.91
N ARG A 77 1.58 -2.20 -10.82
CA ARG A 77 0.75 -1.43 -11.75
C ARG A 77 1.63 -0.68 -12.71
N ILE A 78 1.37 -0.85 -13.99
CA ILE A 78 2.17 -0.26 -15.06
C ILE A 78 1.25 0.54 -15.98
N LYS A 79 1.64 1.76 -16.28
CA LYS A 79 1.02 2.59 -17.31
C LYS A 79 1.91 2.55 -18.54
N VAL A 80 1.34 2.20 -19.69
CA VAL A 80 2.04 2.26 -20.98
C VAL A 80 1.85 3.66 -21.58
N CYS A 81 2.97 4.34 -21.84
CA CYS A 81 3.05 5.66 -22.45
C CYS A 81 3.25 5.49 -23.96
N GLY A 82 2.20 5.73 -24.74
CA GLY A 82 2.20 5.60 -26.21
C GLY A 82 0.93 6.18 -26.83
N SER A 83 0.80 6.13 -28.15
CA SER A 83 -0.34 6.68 -28.92
C SER A 83 -1.72 6.21 -28.42
N LYS A 84 -1.79 5.01 -27.84
CA LYS A 84 -2.93 4.53 -27.04
C LYS A 84 -2.43 4.18 -25.65
N SER A 85 -2.69 5.06 -24.70
CA SER A 85 -2.30 4.87 -23.31
C SER A 85 -3.20 3.82 -22.66
N ILE A 86 -2.63 2.75 -22.07
CA ILE A 86 -3.37 1.64 -21.44
C ILE A 86 -2.80 1.40 -20.03
N LEU A 87 -3.68 1.04 -19.09
CA LEU A 87 -3.32 0.70 -17.70
C LEU A 87 -3.40 -0.82 -17.52
N LEU A 88 -2.32 -1.42 -17.00
CA LEU A 88 -2.16 -2.85 -16.72
C LEU A 88 -1.97 -3.08 -15.21
#